data_AF-A0AAV2YMJ3-F1
#
_entry.id   AF-A0AAV2YMJ3-F1
#
_cell.length_a   1.000
_cell.length_b   1.000
_cell.length_c   1.000
_cell.angle_alpha   90.00
_cell.angle_beta   90.00
_cell.angle_gamma   90.00
#
_symmetry.space_group_name_H-M   'P 1'
#
loop_
_entity.id
_entity.type
_entity.pdbx_description
1 polymer ?
#
loop_
_entity_poly.entity_id
_entity_poly.type
_entity_poly.pdbx_seq_one_letter_code
_entity_poly.pdbx_strand_id
1 'polypeptide(L)'
;MIFSKESLIQSMSGASCFSVLQMLLLVILGAVLMTNQHYHQLLGNDIKRSGGGLVFTGVMYLLTTGLGICSARTLNKFLMLLQFIVLATLIFFQSMFGFVLLGKTVATYSSTEKLSCLSFGAYETMAAVNRSRCDEFFLSDEYAGITLVWESYIVAAASDGNARAMLLNLQKDNVCCGNGLPLHCFDDTRAFPTSHPAPMLLQQRIKCSDKNGIFYLATKDCSKYGRCEYDFPSGTCGQNPVTSSTRGCGSFVFDDLNSQVRAIAVVALAFITFPITFLIFSLCLCFKRRDEDVLPPIEFVSKAKIHANG
;
A
#
# COMPACT_ATOMS: atom_id res chain seq x y z
N MET A 1 -5.52 12.71 -38.92
CA MET A 1 -6.81 13.02 -38.28
C MET A 1 -6.74 13.17 -36.75
N ILE A 2 -5.92 12.40 -36.01
CA ILE A 2 -5.85 12.48 -34.52
C ILE A 2 -5.30 13.81 -33.97
N PHE A 3 -4.49 14.55 -34.73
CA PHE A 3 -3.89 15.84 -34.32
C PHE A 3 -4.57 17.07 -34.94
N SER A 4 -5.85 16.98 -35.34
CA SER A 4 -6.60 18.18 -35.72
C SER A 4 -6.80 19.08 -34.49
N LYS A 5 -6.88 20.40 -34.70
CA LYS A 5 -7.01 21.40 -33.61
C LYS A 5 -8.26 21.13 -32.77
N GLU A 6 -9.37 20.79 -33.43
CA GLU A 6 -10.65 20.46 -32.80
C GLU A 6 -10.57 19.17 -31.97
N SER A 7 -9.93 18.12 -32.51
CA SER A 7 -9.71 16.86 -31.77
C SER A 7 -8.86 17.07 -30.52
N LEU A 8 -7.83 17.92 -30.59
CA LEU A 8 -6.98 18.24 -29.43
C LEU A 8 -7.73 19.04 -28.35
N ILE A 9 -8.60 19.98 -28.73
CA ILE A 9 -9.44 20.74 -27.79
C ILE A 9 -10.47 19.83 -27.12
N GLN A 10 -11.10 18.92 -27.88
CA GLN A 10 -12.02 17.95 -27.33
C GLN A 10 -11.32 17.00 -26.35
N SER A 11 -10.10 16.54 -26.68
CA SER A 11 -9.26 15.75 -25.77
C SER A 11 -8.89 16.50 -24.48
N MET A 12 -8.63 17.81 -24.54
CA MET A 12 -8.42 18.62 -23.33
C MET A 12 -9.67 18.71 -22.45
N SER A 13 -10.86 18.79 -23.04
CA SER A 13 -12.10 18.76 -22.25
C SER A 13 -12.32 17.39 -21.59
N GLY A 14 -11.99 16.30 -22.29
CA GLY A 14 -12.01 14.95 -21.74
C GLY A 14 -11.01 14.77 -20.60
N ALA A 15 -9.85 15.42 -20.69
CA ALA A 15 -8.81 15.38 -19.66
C ALA A 15 -9.31 15.83 -18.29
N SER A 16 -10.18 16.86 -18.24
CA SER A 16 -10.80 17.31 -16.99
C SER A 16 -11.65 16.22 -16.33
N CYS A 17 -12.37 15.40 -17.11
CA CYS A 17 -13.13 14.28 -16.56
C CYS A 17 -12.21 13.19 -16.01
N PHE A 18 -11.13 12.87 -16.72
CA PHE A 18 -10.14 11.90 -16.25
C PHE A 18 -9.40 12.38 -15.00
N SER A 19 -9.11 13.67 -14.86
CA SER A 19 -8.52 14.23 -13.62
C SER A 19 -9.43 14.03 -12.41
N VAL A 20 -10.75 14.11 -12.57
CA VAL A 20 -11.71 13.82 -11.48
C VAL A 20 -11.68 12.33 -11.11
N LEU A 21 -11.68 11.43 -12.10
CA LEU A 21 -11.55 10.00 -11.86
C LEU A 21 -10.22 9.66 -11.17
N GLN A 22 -9.13 10.29 -11.61
CA GLN A 22 -7.81 10.16 -11.02
C GLN A 22 -7.80 10.60 -9.55
N MET A 23 -8.43 11.74 -9.25
CA MET A 23 -8.60 12.23 -7.89
C MET A 23 -9.32 11.21 -7.02
N LEU A 24 -10.50 10.75 -7.45
CA LEU A 24 -11.31 9.81 -6.67
C LEU A 24 -10.53 8.51 -6.40
N LEU A 25 -9.89 7.96 -7.42
CA LEU A 25 -9.11 6.73 -7.28
C LEU A 25 -7.97 6.91 -6.27
N LEU A 26 -7.14 7.95 -6.42
CA LEU A 26 -5.98 8.15 -5.54
C LEU A 26 -6.41 8.46 -4.10
N VAL A 27 -7.51 9.19 -3.91
CA VAL A 27 -8.06 9.46 -2.58
C VAL A 27 -8.56 8.17 -1.93
N ILE A 28 -9.29 7.32 -2.66
CA ILE A 28 -9.80 6.05 -2.13
C ILE A 28 -8.63 5.11 -1.78
N LEU A 29 -7.71 4.90 -2.72
CA LEU A 29 -6.55 4.03 -2.51
C LEU A 29 -5.66 4.55 -1.36
N GLY A 30 -5.40 5.86 -1.34
CA GLY A 30 -4.64 6.50 -0.26
C GLY A 30 -5.32 6.37 1.10
N ALA A 31 -6.65 6.55 1.17
CA ALA A 31 -7.43 6.39 2.40
C ALA A 31 -7.39 4.94 2.92
N VAL A 32 -7.52 3.95 2.03
CA VAL A 32 -7.38 2.53 2.38
C VAL A 32 -6.00 2.26 2.98
N LEU A 33 -4.94 2.77 2.35
CA LEU A 33 -3.58 2.64 2.87
C LEU A 33 -3.37 3.36 4.20
N MET A 34 -4.04 4.49 4.44
CA MET A 34 -3.91 5.27 5.69
C MET A 34 -4.67 4.68 6.87
N THR A 35 -5.77 3.99 6.61
CA THR A 35 -6.71 3.52 7.64
C THR A 35 -6.50 2.07 8.03
N ASN A 36 -5.97 1.25 7.11
CA ASN A 36 -5.72 -0.16 7.40
C ASN A 36 -4.48 -0.33 8.28
N GLN A 37 -4.70 -0.63 9.56
CA GLN A 37 -3.64 -0.82 10.55
C GLN A 37 -2.76 -2.03 10.24
N HIS A 38 -3.31 -3.10 9.64
CA HIS A 38 -2.56 -4.31 9.33
C HIS A 38 -1.48 -4.06 8.29
N TYR A 39 -1.67 -3.13 7.35
CA TYR A 39 -0.62 -2.73 6.42
C TYR A 39 0.53 -2.02 7.13
N HIS A 40 0.24 -1.20 8.14
CA HIS A 40 1.28 -0.48 8.89
C HIS A 40 2.02 -1.42 9.83
N GLN A 41 1.31 -2.39 10.41
CA GLN A 41 1.91 -3.45 11.22
C GLN A 41 2.77 -4.38 10.39
N LEU A 42 2.42 -4.66 9.14
CA LEU A 42 3.22 -5.53 8.28
C LEU A 42 4.45 -4.81 7.70
N LEU A 43 4.22 -3.69 7.02
CA LEU A 43 5.22 -3.04 6.15
C LEU A 43 5.75 -1.72 6.73
N GLY A 44 5.25 -1.30 7.89
CA GLY A 44 5.65 -0.08 8.59
C GLY A 44 4.80 1.16 8.28
N ASN A 45 5.02 2.21 9.06
CA ASN A 45 4.33 3.50 8.99
C ASN A 45 4.59 4.28 7.69
N ASP A 46 5.58 3.87 6.90
CA ASP A 46 5.82 4.46 5.58
C ASP A 46 4.65 4.21 4.63
N ILE A 47 3.92 3.10 4.78
CA ILE A 47 2.68 2.86 4.01
C ILE A 47 1.63 3.92 4.31
N LYS A 48 1.45 4.27 5.59
CA LYS A 48 0.53 5.33 6.01
C LYS A 48 0.92 6.68 5.42
N ARG A 49 2.21 7.02 5.44
CA ARG A 49 2.75 8.27 4.88
C ARG A 49 2.56 8.33 3.37
N SER A 50 2.86 7.27 2.65
CA SER A 50 2.65 7.16 1.21
C SER A 50 1.16 7.23 0.86
N GLY A 51 0.28 6.59 1.65
CA GLY A 51 -1.17 6.72 1.52
C GLY A 51 -1.62 8.19 1.64
N GLY A 52 -1.13 8.92 2.63
CA GLY A 52 -1.39 10.36 2.77
C GLY A 52 -0.86 11.19 1.60
N GLY A 53 0.30 10.82 1.08
CA GLY A 53 0.86 11.41 -0.15
C GLY A 53 -0.03 11.20 -1.37
N LEU A 54 -0.62 10.01 -1.54
CA LEU A 54 -1.57 9.72 -2.61
C LEU A 54 -2.88 10.51 -2.45
N VAL A 55 -3.42 10.62 -1.23
CA VAL A 55 -4.61 11.46 -0.97
C VAL A 55 -4.32 12.92 -1.34
N PHE A 56 -3.20 13.46 -0.86
CA PHE A 56 -2.78 14.83 -1.17
C PHE A 56 -2.64 15.05 -2.68
N THR A 57 -1.94 14.14 -3.37
CA THR A 57 -1.76 14.18 -4.83
C THR A 57 -3.11 14.10 -5.55
N GLY A 58 -4.00 13.21 -5.10
CA GLY A 58 -5.37 13.07 -5.60
C GLY A 58 -6.15 14.37 -5.52
N VAL A 59 -6.18 15.03 -4.36
CA VAL A 59 -6.88 16.32 -4.20
C VAL A 59 -6.30 17.39 -5.13
N MET A 60 -4.99 17.41 -5.32
CA MET A 60 -4.33 18.38 -6.21
C MET A 60 -4.69 18.20 -7.70
N TYR A 61 -5.19 17.03 -8.12
CA TYR A 61 -5.74 16.87 -9.48
C TYR A 61 -6.99 17.75 -9.73
N LEU A 62 -7.66 18.27 -8.71
CA LEU A 62 -8.73 19.27 -8.89
C LEU A 62 -8.21 20.57 -9.52
N LEU A 63 -6.98 20.98 -9.19
CA LEU A 63 -6.35 22.15 -9.80
C LEU A 63 -6.19 21.94 -11.30
N THR A 64 -5.77 20.74 -11.72
CA THR A 64 -5.65 20.40 -13.15
C THR A 64 -6.99 20.40 -13.88
N THR A 65 -8.07 20.09 -13.17
CA THR A 65 -9.43 20.11 -13.73
C THR A 65 -9.84 21.55 -14.03
N GLY A 66 -9.67 22.46 -13.07
CA GLY A 66 -9.99 23.88 -13.23
C GLY A 66 -9.12 24.55 -14.30
N LEU A 67 -7.81 24.34 -14.24
CA LEU A 67 -6.87 24.84 -15.25
C LEU A 67 -7.12 24.25 -16.63
N GLY A 68 -7.50 22.97 -16.74
CA GLY A 68 -7.91 22.33 -17.99
C GLY A 68 -9.13 23.01 -18.63
N ILE A 69 -10.19 23.27 -17.84
CA ILE A 69 -11.40 23.97 -18.32
C ILE A 69 -11.07 25.40 -18.74
N CYS A 70 -10.31 26.13 -17.92
CA CYS A 70 -9.91 27.52 -18.21
C CYS A 70 -9.03 27.62 -19.45
N SER A 71 -8.05 26.71 -19.61
CA SER A 71 -7.15 26.69 -20.77
C SER A 71 -7.87 26.27 -22.06
N ALA A 72 -8.82 25.34 -21.98
CA ALA A 72 -9.68 24.96 -23.11
C ALA A 72 -10.58 26.12 -23.59
N ARG A 73 -11.10 26.94 -22.66
CA ARG A 73 -11.97 28.08 -22.99
C ARG A 73 -11.22 29.30 -23.50
N THR A 74 -10.18 29.71 -22.77
CA THR A 74 -9.47 30.98 -23.05
C THR A 74 -8.40 30.84 -24.12
N LEU A 75 -8.00 29.61 -24.44
CA LEU A 75 -6.96 29.31 -25.40
C LEU A 75 -5.58 29.94 -25.05
N ASN A 76 -5.38 30.37 -23.79
CA ASN A 76 -4.20 31.09 -23.33
C ASN A 76 -3.00 30.15 -23.11
N LYS A 77 -1.86 30.44 -23.78
CA LYS A 77 -0.63 29.64 -23.68
C LYS A 77 -0.04 29.60 -22.27
N PHE A 78 -0.13 30.68 -21.50
CA PHE A 78 0.36 30.70 -20.12
C PHE A 78 -0.39 29.69 -19.26
N LEU A 79 -1.71 29.61 -19.41
CA LEU A 79 -2.53 28.64 -18.66
C LEU A 79 -2.25 27.20 -19.10
N MET A 80 -1.96 26.96 -20.39
CA MET A 80 -1.52 25.64 -20.87
C MET A 80 -0.15 25.25 -20.32
N LEU A 81 0.79 26.19 -20.24
CA LEU A 81 2.11 25.95 -19.65
C LEU A 81 2.01 25.68 -18.13
N LEU A 82 1.16 26.43 -17.42
CA LEU A 82 0.89 26.20 -16.01
C LEU A 82 0.27 24.81 -15.79
N GLN A 83 -0.72 24.43 -16.60
CA GLN A 83 -1.32 23.10 -16.59
C GLN A 83 -0.27 22.00 -16.80
N PHE A 84 0.64 22.21 -17.76
CA PHE A 84 1.75 21.28 -18.04
C PHE A 84 2.65 21.08 -16.80
N ILE A 85 3.08 22.18 -16.16
CA ILE A 85 3.93 22.13 -14.97
C ILE A 85 3.21 21.40 -13.82
N VAL A 86 1.95 21.75 -13.56
CA VAL A 86 1.16 21.11 -12.49
C VAL A 86 1.01 19.61 -12.77
N LEU A 87 0.67 19.21 -13.99
CA LEU A 87 0.57 17.78 -14.35
C LEU A 87 1.90 17.05 -14.18
N ALA A 88 3.02 17.65 -14.60
CA ALA A 88 4.35 17.06 -14.43
C ALA A 88 4.70 16.85 -12.95
N THR A 89 4.40 17.84 -12.10
CA THR A 89 4.59 17.73 -10.65
C THR A 89 3.71 16.64 -10.03
N LEU A 90 2.45 16.50 -10.46
CA LEU A 90 1.57 15.45 -9.95
C LEU A 90 1.99 14.06 -10.41
N ILE A 91 2.43 13.91 -11.66
CA ILE A 91 3.03 12.67 -12.16
C ILE A 91 4.24 12.28 -11.31
N PHE A 92 5.12 13.25 -11.00
CA PHE A 92 6.27 13.01 -10.15
C PHE A 92 5.87 12.52 -8.75
N PHE A 93 4.95 13.20 -8.08
CA PHE A 93 4.50 12.79 -6.75
C PHE A 93 3.79 11.43 -6.75
N GLN A 94 2.88 11.19 -7.70
CA GLN A 94 2.20 9.90 -7.84
C GLN A 94 3.20 8.76 -8.11
N SER A 95 4.19 9.00 -8.97
CA SER A 95 5.28 8.05 -9.22
C SER A 95 6.06 7.78 -7.95
N MET A 96 6.49 8.84 -7.26
CA MET A 96 7.30 8.73 -6.04
C MET A 96 6.59 7.89 -4.98
N PHE A 97 5.33 8.22 -4.65
CA PHE A 97 4.57 7.45 -3.65
C PHE A 97 4.26 6.03 -4.13
N GLY A 98 3.92 5.85 -5.41
CA GLY A 98 3.67 4.52 -5.99
C GLY A 98 4.90 3.62 -5.95
N PHE A 99 6.08 4.13 -6.29
CA PHE A 99 7.34 3.37 -6.23
C PHE A 99 7.80 3.10 -4.80
N VAL A 100 7.60 4.03 -3.86
CA VAL A 100 7.88 3.76 -2.44
C VAL A 100 7.01 2.62 -1.92
N LEU A 101 5.71 2.62 -2.25
CA LEU A 101 4.82 1.50 -1.88
C LEU A 101 5.29 0.19 -2.52
N LEU A 102 5.59 0.20 -3.82
CA LEU A 102 6.05 -1.00 -4.51
C LEU A 102 7.36 -1.54 -3.91
N GLY A 103 8.31 -0.65 -3.58
CA GLY A 103 9.57 -0.99 -2.95
C GLY A 103 9.38 -1.65 -1.58
N LYS A 104 8.40 -1.21 -0.79
CA LYS A 104 8.05 -1.85 0.49
C LYS A 104 7.41 -3.22 0.32
N THR A 105 6.84 -3.52 -0.84
CA THR A 105 6.19 -4.83 -1.11
C THR A 105 7.14 -5.87 -1.69
N VAL A 106 8.40 -5.51 -1.95
CA VAL A 106 9.43 -6.46 -2.37
C VAL A 106 9.79 -7.32 -1.16
N ALA A 107 9.31 -8.56 -1.16
CA ALA A 107 9.60 -9.52 -0.11
C ALA A 107 11.10 -9.86 -0.12
N THR A 108 11.72 -9.90 1.05
CA THR A 108 13.13 -10.28 1.17
C THR A 108 13.28 -11.79 0.97
N TYR A 109 12.27 -12.55 1.39
CA TYR A 109 12.21 -14.01 1.32
C TYR A 109 11.05 -14.45 0.42
N SER A 110 11.27 -15.50 -0.38
CA SER A 110 10.22 -16.07 -1.20
C SER A 110 9.12 -16.73 -0.34
N SER A 111 7.88 -16.80 -0.87
CA SER A 111 6.76 -17.48 -0.19
C SER A 111 7.09 -18.92 0.19
N THR A 112 7.83 -19.63 -0.68
CA THR A 112 8.28 -21.00 -0.44
C THR A 112 9.31 -21.10 0.69
N GLU A 113 10.25 -20.16 0.77
CA GLU A 113 11.23 -20.12 1.87
C GLU A 113 10.53 -19.87 3.19
N LYS A 114 9.69 -18.84 3.28
CA LYS A 114 8.92 -18.50 4.50
C LYS A 114 8.08 -19.67 4.97
N LEU A 115 7.34 -20.31 4.05
CA LEU A 115 6.50 -21.45 4.38
C LEU A 115 7.33 -22.62 4.91
N SER A 116 8.49 -22.87 4.30
CA SER A 116 9.36 -23.98 4.71
C SER A 116 10.02 -23.70 6.06
N CYS A 117 10.38 -22.43 6.35
CA CYS A 117 10.87 -22.01 7.67
C CYS A 117 9.81 -22.14 8.77
N LEU A 118 8.52 -21.96 8.43
CA LEU A 118 7.40 -22.05 9.36
C LEU A 118 6.80 -23.46 9.48
N SER A 119 7.32 -24.45 8.74
CA SER A 119 6.79 -25.82 8.73
C SER A 119 7.60 -26.73 9.64
N PHE A 120 6.91 -27.42 10.55
CA PHE A 120 7.53 -28.40 11.44
C PHE A 120 8.09 -29.59 10.64
N GLY A 121 9.26 -30.09 11.03
CA GLY A 121 9.99 -31.16 10.33
C GLY A 121 10.80 -30.66 9.13
N ALA A 122 10.30 -29.67 8.37
CA ALA A 122 11.03 -29.11 7.24
C ALA A 122 12.28 -28.35 7.73
N TYR A 123 12.12 -27.48 8.72
CA TYR A 123 13.22 -26.70 9.29
C TYR A 123 14.36 -27.57 9.88
N GLU A 124 14.04 -28.64 10.59
CA GLU A 124 15.04 -29.53 11.20
C GLU A 124 15.77 -30.42 10.18
N THR A 125 15.15 -30.67 9.03
CA THR A 125 15.74 -31.51 7.95
C THR A 125 16.45 -30.70 6.88
N MET A 126 16.33 -29.36 6.90
CA MET A 126 17.03 -28.47 5.96
C MET A 126 18.56 -28.52 6.12
N ALA A 127 19.24 -28.30 4.99
CA ALA A 127 20.68 -28.04 4.96
C ALA A 127 21.02 -26.78 5.79
N ALA A 128 22.20 -26.77 6.42
CA ALA A 128 22.64 -25.70 7.32
C ALA A 128 22.56 -24.29 6.69
N VAL A 129 22.85 -24.17 5.38
CA VAL A 129 22.76 -22.90 4.65
C VAL A 129 21.32 -22.37 4.61
N ASN A 130 20.33 -23.25 4.37
CA ASN A 130 18.91 -22.85 4.34
C ASN A 130 18.39 -22.57 5.75
N ARG A 131 18.88 -23.30 6.76
CA ARG A 131 18.55 -23.04 8.16
C ARG A 131 19.00 -21.64 8.59
N SER A 132 20.23 -21.25 8.25
CA SER A 132 20.74 -19.90 8.50
C SER A 132 19.87 -18.81 7.88
N ARG A 133 19.29 -19.04 6.69
CA ARG A 133 18.33 -18.12 6.08
C ARG A 133 17.02 -18.04 6.85
N CYS A 134 16.53 -19.16 7.40
CA CYS A 134 15.36 -19.16 8.26
C CYS A 134 15.64 -18.41 9.58
N ASP A 135 16.82 -18.58 10.17
CA ASP A 135 17.26 -17.82 11.35
C ASP A 135 17.28 -16.32 11.05
N GLU A 136 17.83 -15.91 9.91
CA GLU A 136 17.79 -14.52 9.46
C GLU A 136 16.35 -14.01 9.25
N PHE A 137 15.49 -14.82 8.63
CA PHE A 137 14.08 -14.48 8.43
C PHE A 137 13.37 -14.22 9.76
N PHE A 138 13.53 -15.14 10.71
CA PHE A 138 12.99 -15.04 12.06
C PHE A 138 13.47 -13.79 12.81
N LEU A 139 14.71 -13.38 12.55
CA LEU A 139 15.29 -12.18 13.13
C LEU A 139 14.99 -10.89 12.35
N SER A 140 14.35 -10.98 11.20
CA SER A 140 14.11 -9.86 10.29
C SER A 140 12.96 -8.94 10.74
N ASP A 141 12.93 -7.73 10.18
CA ASP A 141 11.81 -6.81 10.37
C ASP A 141 10.54 -7.28 9.63
N GLU A 142 10.70 -8.13 8.62
CA GLU A 142 9.59 -8.78 7.91
C GLU A 142 8.81 -9.69 8.87
N TYR A 143 9.49 -10.58 9.59
CA TYR A 143 8.86 -11.45 10.58
C TYR A 143 8.33 -10.68 11.79
N ALA A 144 9.00 -9.61 12.21
CA ALA A 144 8.47 -8.71 13.23
C ALA A 144 7.14 -8.09 12.81
N GLY A 145 7.02 -7.65 11.55
CA GLY A 145 5.77 -7.12 11.02
C GLY A 145 4.65 -8.15 10.95
N ILE A 146 4.97 -9.38 10.52
CA ILE A 146 4.03 -10.51 10.53
C ILE A 146 3.51 -10.77 11.95
N THR A 147 4.41 -10.76 12.93
CA THR A 147 4.08 -10.98 14.34
C THR A 147 3.14 -9.89 14.86
N LEU A 148 3.39 -8.61 14.55
CA LEU A 148 2.48 -7.51 14.92
C LEU A 148 1.07 -7.67 14.34
N VAL A 149 0.97 -8.10 13.07
CA VAL A 149 -0.34 -8.38 12.46
C VAL A 149 -1.02 -9.53 13.19
N TRP A 150 -0.29 -10.61 13.47
CA TRP A 150 -0.85 -11.77 14.15
C TRP A 150 -1.34 -11.43 15.56
N GLU A 151 -0.55 -10.68 16.34
CA GLU A 151 -0.98 -10.18 17.66
C GLU A 151 -2.30 -9.41 17.56
N SER A 152 -2.44 -8.56 16.54
CA SER A 152 -3.66 -7.77 16.34
C SER A 152 -4.88 -8.66 16.05
N TYR A 153 -4.72 -9.72 15.26
CA TYR A 153 -5.79 -10.69 15.01
C TYR A 153 -6.18 -11.45 16.27
N ILE A 154 -5.21 -11.81 17.11
CA ILE A 154 -5.47 -12.52 18.36
C ILE A 154 -6.20 -11.62 19.37
N VAL A 155 -5.78 -10.35 19.48
CA VAL A 155 -6.46 -9.36 20.33
C VAL A 155 -7.88 -9.10 19.83
N ALA A 156 -8.06 -8.93 18.52
CA ALA A 156 -9.39 -8.74 17.92
C ALA A 156 -10.29 -9.96 18.16
N ALA A 157 -9.77 -11.18 17.92
CA ALA A 157 -10.50 -12.44 18.12
C ALA A 157 -10.86 -12.72 19.59
N ALA A 158 -10.17 -12.10 20.55
CA ALA A 158 -10.51 -12.22 21.97
C ALA A 158 -11.76 -11.42 22.35
N SER A 159 -12.11 -10.38 21.59
CA SER A 159 -13.19 -9.44 21.90
C SER A 159 -14.33 -9.44 20.87
N ASP A 160 -14.06 -9.78 19.61
CA ASP A 160 -15.03 -9.81 18.52
C ASP A 160 -15.17 -11.24 17.93
N GLY A 161 -16.41 -11.76 17.97
CA GLY A 161 -16.75 -13.06 17.41
C GLY A 161 -16.54 -13.16 15.90
N ASN A 162 -16.74 -12.07 15.16
CA ASN A 162 -16.51 -12.04 13.71
C ASN A 162 -15.02 -12.12 13.39
N ALA A 163 -14.19 -11.36 14.10
CA ALA A 163 -12.73 -11.44 14.00
C ALA A 163 -12.23 -12.85 14.37
N ARG A 164 -12.81 -13.47 15.40
CA ARG A 164 -12.49 -14.86 15.77
C ARG A 164 -12.85 -15.84 14.64
N ALA A 165 -14.05 -15.72 14.06
CA ALA A 165 -14.46 -16.58 12.94
C ALA A 165 -13.53 -16.40 11.72
N MET A 166 -13.15 -15.16 11.40
CA MET A 166 -12.21 -14.87 10.32
C MET A 166 -10.84 -15.52 10.56
N LEU A 167 -10.29 -15.40 11.77
CA LEU A 167 -9.01 -16.02 12.13
C LEU A 167 -9.06 -17.55 12.04
N LEU A 168 -10.14 -18.17 12.52
CA LEU A 168 -10.33 -19.61 12.43
C LEU A 168 -10.49 -20.09 10.98
N ASN A 169 -11.17 -19.33 10.13
CA ASN A 169 -11.27 -19.63 8.70
C ASN A 169 -9.90 -19.52 8.03
N LEU A 170 -9.10 -18.48 8.34
CA LEU A 170 -7.74 -18.34 7.83
C LEU A 170 -6.87 -19.54 8.19
N GLN A 171 -6.94 -20.01 9.44
CA GLN A 171 -6.22 -21.20 9.90
C GLN A 171 -6.67 -22.47 9.19
N LYS A 172 -7.99 -22.63 9.01
CA LYS A 172 -8.58 -23.79 8.35
C LYS A 172 -8.23 -23.84 6.86
N ASP A 173 -8.39 -22.74 6.15
CA ASP A 173 -8.21 -22.66 4.70
C ASP A 173 -6.76 -22.88 4.28
N ASN A 174 -5.81 -22.47 5.14
CA ASN A 174 -4.37 -22.62 4.89
C ASN A 174 -3.72 -23.79 5.63
N VAL A 175 -4.49 -24.57 6.40
CA VAL A 175 -4.02 -25.70 7.21
C VAL A 175 -2.80 -25.31 8.05
N CYS A 176 -2.95 -24.23 8.82
CA CYS A 176 -1.89 -23.65 9.64
C CYS A 176 -2.38 -23.35 11.07
N CYS A 177 -1.45 -23.17 12.02
CA CYS A 177 -1.78 -22.80 13.38
C CYS A 177 -0.72 -21.89 13.98
N GLY A 178 -1.18 -20.85 14.70
CA GLY A 178 -0.30 -19.83 15.27
C GLY A 178 0.46 -19.01 14.22
N ASN A 179 1.34 -18.14 14.69
CA ASN A 179 2.16 -17.28 13.84
C ASN A 179 3.41 -18.00 13.31
N GLY A 180 4.24 -18.47 14.24
CA GLY A 180 5.59 -18.98 14.04
C GLY A 180 5.70 -20.49 13.83
N LEU A 181 6.94 -20.98 13.83
CA LEU A 181 7.30 -22.39 13.68
C LEU A 181 6.88 -23.20 14.93
N PRO A 182 6.02 -24.22 14.80
CA PRO A 182 5.60 -25.03 15.93
C PRO A 182 6.78 -25.75 16.62
N LEU A 183 6.73 -25.88 17.95
CA LEU A 183 7.75 -26.53 18.80
C LEU A 183 9.18 -25.99 18.63
N HIS A 184 9.34 -24.75 18.17
CA HIS A 184 10.65 -24.14 17.96
C HIS A 184 10.64 -22.66 18.36
N CYS A 185 10.47 -22.41 19.66
CA CYS A 185 10.50 -21.05 20.19
C CYS A 185 11.95 -20.59 20.42
N PHE A 186 12.35 -19.47 19.81
CA PHE A 186 13.60 -18.81 20.17
C PHE A 186 13.29 -17.47 20.83
N ASP A 187 13.94 -17.19 21.97
CA ASP A 187 13.75 -15.92 22.66
C ASP A 187 14.39 -14.79 21.86
N ASP A 188 13.57 -13.88 21.35
CA ASP A 188 14.03 -12.65 20.70
C ASP A 188 13.61 -11.44 21.54
N THR A 189 14.56 -10.97 22.36
CA THR A 189 14.38 -9.85 23.30
C THR A 189 14.52 -8.49 22.63
N ARG A 190 14.82 -8.43 21.33
CA ARG A 190 14.92 -7.16 20.61
C ARG A 190 13.55 -6.50 20.53
N ALA A 191 13.55 -5.17 20.53
CA ALA A 191 12.34 -4.40 20.33
C ALA A 191 11.84 -4.54 18.88
N PHE A 192 10.54 -4.30 18.68
CA PHE A 192 9.99 -4.11 17.35
C PHE A 192 10.61 -2.89 16.66
N PRO A 193 10.72 -2.88 15.32
CA PRO A 193 11.31 -1.74 14.60
C PRO A 193 10.53 -0.46 14.88
N THR A 194 11.22 0.66 15.06
CA THR A 194 10.58 1.96 15.31
C THR A 194 9.79 2.48 14.10
N SER A 195 10.02 1.92 12.91
CA SER A 195 9.22 2.15 11.72
C SER A 195 7.81 1.58 11.81
N HIS A 196 7.56 0.67 12.74
CA HIS A 196 6.27 -0.01 12.89
C HIS A 196 5.45 0.55 14.05
N PRO A 197 4.12 0.32 14.08
CA PRO A 197 3.30 0.58 15.25
C PRO A 197 3.78 -0.20 16.50
N ALA A 198 3.44 0.30 17.68
CA ALA A 198 3.74 -0.38 18.94
C ALA A 198 3.03 -1.75 19.02
N PRO A 199 3.66 -2.76 19.65
CA PRO A 199 3.06 -4.07 19.83
C PRO A 199 1.88 -4.04 20.82
N MET A 200 1.00 -5.03 20.72
CA MET A 200 -0.22 -5.09 21.53
C MET A 200 -0.10 -6.10 22.68
N LEU A 201 0.66 -7.18 22.49
CA LEU A 201 0.80 -8.26 23.48
C LEU A 201 2.20 -8.32 24.08
N LEU A 202 3.25 -8.48 23.26
CA LEU A 202 4.62 -8.61 23.73
C LEU A 202 5.44 -7.36 23.42
N GLN A 203 6.21 -6.87 24.39
CA GLN A 203 7.16 -5.77 24.13
C GLN A 203 8.39 -6.23 23.35
N GLN A 204 8.66 -7.54 23.36
CA GLN A 204 9.74 -8.19 22.63
C GLN A 204 9.16 -9.02 21.49
N ARG A 205 9.97 -9.28 20.45
CA ARG A 205 9.48 -9.94 19.22
C ARG A 205 8.98 -11.35 19.47
N ILE A 206 9.68 -12.14 20.30
CA ILE A 206 9.24 -13.49 20.69
C ILE A 206 9.60 -13.74 22.15
N LYS A 207 8.70 -14.42 22.87
CA LYS A 207 8.93 -14.86 24.25
C LYS A 207 8.59 -16.33 24.44
N CYS A 208 9.55 -17.10 24.91
CA CYS A 208 9.42 -18.51 25.22
C CYS A 208 9.00 -18.74 26.68
N SER A 209 8.36 -19.88 26.92
CA SER A 209 7.93 -20.30 28.24
C SER A 209 9.05 -20.96 29.05
N ASP A 210 10.01 -21.60 28.38
CA ASP A 210 11.06 -22.38 29.01
C ASP A 210 12.46 -21.93 28.57
N LYS A 211 13.46 -22.15 29.44
CA LYS A 211 14.87 -21.83 29.14
C LYS A 211 15.44 -22.63 27.98
N ASN A 212 14.79 -23.73 27.60
CA ASN A 212 15.24 -24.60 26.53
C ASN A 212 14.76 -24.13 25.14
N GLY A 213 13.88 -23.14 25.05
CA GLY A 213 13.44 -22.58 23.77
C GLY A 213 12.67 -23.59 22.91
N ILE A 214 11.75 -24.33 23.51
CA ILE A 214 10.93 -25.31 22.76
C ILE A 214 9.48 -24.88 22.75
N PHE A 215 9.00 -24.32 23.85
CA PHE A 215 7.59 -23.99 24.01
C PHE A 215 7.35 -22.49 24.12
N TYR A 216 6.27 -22.05 23.49
CA TYR A 216 5.72 -20.70 23.60
C TYR A 216 4.96 -20.52 24.92
N LEU A 217 4.71 -19.27 25.29
CA LEU A 217 3.88 -18.92 26.44
C LEU A 217 2.48 -19.49 26.32
N ALA A 218 1.90 -19.88 27.46
CA ALA A 218 0.50 -20.28 27.51
C ALA A 218 -0.42 -19.14 27.07
N THR A 219 -1.49 -19.52 26.39
CA THR A 219 -2.59 -18.65 25.95
C THR A 219 -3.92 -19.18 26.48
N LYS A 220 -5.02 -18.47 26.20
CA LYS A 220 -6.36 -18.94 26.58
C LYS A 220 -6.74 -20.24 25.85
N ASP A 221 -6.39 -20.34 24.57
CA ASP A 221 -6.77 -21.46 23.71
C ASP A 221 -5.72 -22.61 23.74
N CYS A 222 -4.63 -22.44 24.49
CA CYS A 222 -3.59 -23.45 24.67
C CYS A 222 -2.87 -23.26 26.01
N SER A 223 -2.91 -24.26 26.91
CA SER A 223 -2.24 -24.19 28.22
C SER A 223 -1.93 -25.59 28.74
N LYS A 224 -1.27 -26.41 27.92
CA LYS A 224 -0.91 -27.78 28.31
C LYS A 224 0.32 -27.72 29.20
N TYR A 225 0.14 -27.87 30.51
CA TYR A 225 1.19 -27.69 31.53
C TYR A 225 1.76 -26.26 31.59
N GLY A 226 0.93 -25.24 31.34
CA GLY A 226 1.34 -23.83 31.39
C GLY A 226 2.23 -23.38 30.23
N ARG A 227 2.25 -24.13 29.13
CA ARG A 227 3.05 -23.87 27.93
C ARG A 227 2.29 -24.22 26.64
N CYS A 228 2.81 -23.76 25.51
CA CYS A 228 2.24 -23.97 24.19
C CYS A 228 3.22 -24.48 23.14
N GLU A 229 2.71 -25.33 22.25
CA GLU A 229 3.46 -25.83 21.09
C GLU A 229 3.46 -24.83 19.92
N TYR A 230 2.55 -23.84 19.95
CA TYR A 230 2.33 -22.86 18.89
C TYR A 230 2.50 -21.43 19.40
N ASP A 231 2.97 -20.53 18.53
CA ASP A 231 3.04 -19.10 18.80
C ASP A 231 1.66 -18.46 18.63
N PHE A 232 1.04 -18.01 19.71
CA PHE A 232 -0.32 -17.45 19.74
C PHE A 232 -1.37 -18.26 18.93
N PRO A 233 -1.66 -19.51 19.32
CA PRO A 233 -2.71 -20.28 18.66
C PRO A 233 -4.10 -19.73 18.97
N SER A 234 -5.08 -20.10 18.15
CA SER A 234 -6.50 -19.82 18.40
C SER A 234 -7.37 -21.03 18.13
N GLY A 235 -8.46 -21.15 18.89
CA GLY A 235 -9.43 -22.24 18.75
C GLY A 235 -8.83 -23.63 18.96
N THR A 236 -9.33 -24.61 18.20
CA THR A 236 -8.91 -26.02 18.31
C THR A 236 -7.48 -26.27 17.87
N CYS A 237 -6.87 -25.34 17.14
CA CYS A 237 -5.51 -25.52 16.63
C CYS A 237 -4.50 -25.58 17.79
N GLY A 238 -4.71 -24.81 18.87
CA GLY A 238 -3.86 -24.84 20.05
C GLY A 238 -4.02 -26.08 20.94
N GLN A 239 -5.03 -26.91 20.68
CA GLN A 239 -5.32 -28.14 21.43
C GLN A 239 -4.82 -29.39 20.73
N ASN A 240 -4.66 -29.33 19.40
CA ASN A 240 -4.17 -30.42 18.60
C ASN A 240 -2.65 -30.56 18.75
N PRO A 241 -2.11 -31.78 18.75
CA PRO A 241 -0.67 -31.98 18.79
C PRO A 241 -0.01 -31.55 17.47
N VAL A 242 1.22 -31.07 17.55
CA VAL A 242 2.04 -30.80 16.37
C VAL A 242 2.35 -32.11 15.61
N THR A 243 2.12 -32.08 14.31
CA THR A 243 2.41 -33.16 13.35
C THR A 243 3.35 -32.68 12.25
N SER A 244 3.89 -33.59 11.43
CA SER A 244 4.76 -33.25 10.29
C SER A 244 4.11 -32.38 9.21
N SER A 245 2.78 -32.25 9.19
CA SER A 245 2.06 -31.36 8.27
C SER A 245 1.81 -29.96 8.83
N THR A 246 2.14 -29.76 10.11
CA THR A 246 1.81 -28.56 10.86
C THR A 246 2.75 -27.42 10.50
N ARG A 247 2.19 -26.22 10.33
CA ARG A 247 2.92 -25.01 9.94
C ARG A 247 2.33 -23.75 10.56
N GLY A 248 3.16 -22.73 10.73
CA GLY A 248 2.73 -21.39 11.13
C GLY A 248 1.94 -20.66 10.04
N CYS A 249 1.03 -19.78 10.44
CA CYS A 249 0.19 -19.00 9.52
C CYS A 249 0.85 -17.71 9.01
N GLY A 250 1.99 -17.30 9.57
CA GLY A 250 2.60 -16.01 9.30
C GLY A 250 2.87 -15.72 7.82
N SER A 251 3.30 -16.72 7.04
CA SER A 251 3.56 -16.56 5.60
C SER A 251 2.30 -16.22 4.80
N PHE A 252 1.16 -16.80 5.14
CA PHE A 252 -0.10 -16.57 4.43
C PHE A 252 -0.64 -15.18 4.70
N VAL A 253 -0.54 -14.73 5.96
CA VAL A 253 -0.90 -13.37 6.37
C VAL A 253 -0.04 -12.34 5.64
N PHE A 254 1.27 -12.59 5.56
CA PHE A 254 2.16 -11.73 4.79
C PHE A 254 1.75 -11.67 3.32
N ASP A 255 1.60 -12.82 2.67
CA ASP A 255 1.39 -12.88 1.22
C ASP A 255 0.06 -12.22 0.81
N ASP A 256 -1.01 -12.41 1.59
CA ASP A 256 -2.30 -11.77 1.34
C ASP A 256 -2.22 -10.24 1.45
N LEU A 257 -1.78 -9.72 2.60
CA LEU A 257 -1.70 -8.28 2.83
C LEU A 257 -0.67 -7.59 1.92
N ASN A 258 0.48 -8.22 1.70
CA ASN A 258 1.51 -7.70 0.81
C ASN A 258 1.02 -7.64 -0.64
N SER A 259 0.29 -8.66 -1.11
CA SER A 259 -0.33 -8.67 -2.43
C SER A 259 -1.34 -7.53 -2.61
N GLN A 260 -2.16 -7.25 -1.58
CA GLN A 260 -3.12 -6.14 -1.61
C GLN A 260 -2.40 -4.78 -1.72
N VAL A 261 -1.38 -4.52 -0.90
CA VAL A 261 -0.60 -3.27 -0.99
C VAL A 261 0.12 -3.15 -2.33
N ARG A 262 0.67 -4.25 -2.85
CA ARG A 262 1.33 -4.29 -4.16
C ARG A 262 0.33 -3.98 -5.28
N ALA A 263 -0.87 -4.55 -5.24
CA ALA A 263 -1.91 -4.27 -6.22
C ALA A 263 -2.30 -2.79 -6.19
N ILE A 264 -2.47 -2.19 -5.01
CA ILE A 264 -2.73 -0.75 -4.87
C ILE A 264 -1.60 0.08 -5.49
N ALA A 265 -0.33 -0.26 -5.22
CA ALA A 265 0.83 0.43 -5.79
C ALA A 265 0.87 0.35 -7.32
N VAL A 266 0.65 -0.85 -7.87
CA VAL A 266 0.62 -1.09 -9.33
C VAL A 266 -0.52 -0.32 -9.98
N VAL A 267 -1.72 -0.33 -9.39
CA VAL A 267 -2.87 0.44 -9.91
C VAL A 267 -2.56 1.93 -9.87
N ALA A 268 -2.04 2.45 -8.76
CA ALA A 268 -1.64 3.85 -8.65
C ALA A 268 -0.61 4.23 -9.73
N LEU A 269 0.38 3.38 -10.01
CA LEU A 269 1.38 3.64 -11.06
C LEU A 269 0.80 3.51 -12.48
N ALA A 270 -0.05 2.51 -12.75
CA ALA A 270 -0.65 2.30 -14.06
C ALA A 270 -1.50 3.50 -14.50
N PHE A 271 -2.20 4.13 -13.56
CA PHE A 271 -3.03 5.30 -13.82
C PHE A 271 -2.23 6.58 -14.12
N ILE A 272 -0.89 6.58 -14.01
CA ILE A 272 -0.03 7.68 -14.46
C ILE A 272 -0.04 7.82 -15.99
N THR A 273 -0.38 6.76 -16.72
CA THR A 273 -0.49 6.80 -18.19
C THR A 273 -1.46 7.88 -18.66
N PHE A 274 -2.59 8.08 -17.97
CA PHE A 274 -3.56 9.13 -18.30
C PHE A 274 -2.98 10.55 -18.28
N PRO A 275 -2.43 11.06 -17.15
CA PRO A 275 -1.85 12.39 -17.13
C PRO A 275 -0.64 12.54 -18.07
N ILE A 276 0.11 11.48 -18.35
CA ILE A 276 1.17 11.53 -19.37
C ILE A 276 0.58 11.84 -20.76
N THR A 277 -0.51 11.17 -21.16
CA THR A 277 -1.15 11.47 -22.45
C THR A 277 -1.63 12.92 -22.53
N PHE A 278 -2.18 13.48 -21.44
CA PHE A 278 -2.61 14.88 -21.41
C PHE A 278 -1.45 15.87 -21.46
N LEU A 279 -0.33 15.52 -20.83
CA LEU A 279 0.91 16.30 -20.89
C LEU A 279 1.42 16.39 -22.34
N ILE A 280 1.39 15.27 -23.08
CA ILE A 280 1.76 15.22 -24.50
C ILE A 280 0.79 16.08 -25.34
N PHE A 281 -0.53 15.94 -25.16
CA PHE A 281 -1.50 16.74 -25.91
C PHE A 281 -1.37 18.24 -25.63
N SER A 282 -1.09 18.61 -24.38
CA SER A 282 -0.87 20.01 -23.98
C SER A 282 0.37 20.58 -24.67
N LEU A 283 1.47 19.83 -24.73
CA LEU A 283 2.66 20.24 -25.48
C LEU A 283 2.38 20.41 -26.98
N CYS A 284 1.70 19.44 -27.60
CA CYS A 284 1.34 19.51 -29.02
C CYS A 284 0.50 20.75 -29.34
N LEU A 285 -0.46 21.10 -28.47
CA LEU A 285 -1.27 22.32 -28.62
C LEU A 285 -0.46 23.60 -28.44
N CYS A 286 0.44 23.65 -27.46
CA CYS A 286 1.35 24.79 -27.26
C CYS A 286 2.19 25.06 -28.52
N PHE A 287 2.77 24.01 -29.12
CA PHE A 287 3.57 24.15 -30.35
C PHE A 287 2.72 24.51 -31.57
N LYS A 288 1.54 23.89 -31.73
CA LYS A 288 0.67 24.15 -32.89
C LYS A 288 0.10 25.57 -32.92
N ARG A 289 0.02 26.25 -31.77
CA ARG A 289 -0.41 27.65 -31.68
C ARG A 289 0.71 28.67 -31.78
N ARG A 290 1.94 28.27 -32.13
CA ARG A 290 3.08 29.19 -32.24
C ARG A 290 2.79 30.40 -33.13
N ASP A 291 1.97 30.23 -34.17
CA ASP A 291 1.73 31.26 -35.18
C ASP A 291 0.46 32.12 -34.94
N GLU A 292 -0.38 31.77 -33.95
CA GLU A 292 -1.64 32.47 -33.64
C GLU A 292 -1.54 33.45 -32.45
N ASP A 293 -0.36 33.57 -31.84
CA ASP A 293 -0.12 34.43 -30.66
C ASP A 293 0.17 35.88 -31.06
N VAL A 294 -0.84 36.54 -31.61
CA VAL A 294 -0.96 37.98 -31.40
C VAL A 294 -1.83 38.09 -30.16
N LEU A 295 -1.37 38.82 -29.12
CA LEU A 295 -2.27 39.27 -28.05
C LEU A 295 -3.57 39.73 -28.72
N PRO A 296 -4.76 39.33 -28.24
CA PRO A 296 -5.99 39.88 -28.80
C PRO A 296 -5.80 41.39 -28.82
N PRO A 297 -5.92 42.06 -29.99
CA PRO A 297 -5.72 43.49 -30.04
C PRO A 297 -6.61 44.07 -28.95
N ILE A 298 -6.01 44.90 -28.09
CA ILE A 298 -6.75 45.64 -27.08
C ILE A 298 -7.59 46.62 -27.88
N GLU A 299 -8.74 46.15 -28.38
CA GLU A 299 -9.79 47.01 -28.87
C GLU A 299 -10.30 47.71 -27.62
N PHE A 300 -9.72 48.87 -27.35
CA PHE A 300 -10.40 49.90 -26.58
C PHE A 300 -11.69 50.19 -27.34
N VAL A 301 -12.75 49.43 -27.02
CA VAL A 301 -14.12 49.79 -27.38
C VAL A 301 -14.37 51.09 -26.64
N SER A 302 -14.00 52.20 -27.27
CA SER A 302 -14.41 53.52 -26.85
C SER A 302 -15.93 53.52 -26.94
N LYS A 303 -16.58 53.29 -25.80
CA LYS A 303 -17.99 53.63 -25.62
C LYS A 303 -18.09 55.16 -25.57
N ALA A 304 -17.79 55.81 -26.69
CA ALA A 304 -18.12 57.20 -26.93
C ALA A 304 -19.15 57.22 -28.07
N LYS A 305 -20.42 56.95 -27.72
CA LYS A 305 -21.54 57.38 -28.55
C LYS A 305 -21.57 58.92 -28.46
N ILE A 306 -20.90 59.60 -29.38
CA ILE A 306 -21.14 61.02 -29.61
C ILE A 306 -22.48 61.11 -30.32
N HIS A 307 -23.53 61.48 -29.58
CA HIS A 307 -24.76 61.96 -30.18
C HIS A 307 -24.54 63.39 -30.66
N ALA A 308 -24.32 63.55 -31.97
CA ALA A 308 -24.50 64.83 -32.63
C ALA A 308 -25.92 64.84 -33.21
N ASN A 309 -26.83 65.57 -32.55
CA ASN A 309 -28.08 66.01 -33.16
C ASN A 309 -27.86 67.45 -33.65
N GLY A 310 -28.17 67.67 -34.93
CA GLY A 310 -28.46 69.01 -35.45
C GLY A 310 -29.82 69.53 -35.01
#